data_AF-A0A7L4RGX6-F1
#
_entry.id   AF-A0A7L4RGX6-F1
#
_cell.length_a   1.000
_cell.length_b   1.000
_cell.length_c   1.000
_cell.angle_alpha   90.00
_cell.angle_beta   90.00
_cell.angle_gamma   90.00
#
_symmetry.space_group_name_H-M   'P 1'
#
loop_
_entity.id
_entity.type
_entity.pdbx_description
1 polymer ?
#
loop_
_entity_poly.entity_id
_entity_poly.type
_entity_poly.pdbx_seq_one_letter_code
_entity_poly.pdbx_strand_id
1 'polypeptide(L)'
;MDEERRIRDDIEQFYKSVKDVREAPEIVELATRYCKDAQFYLDKKDYVTAFGCINYAHGLIDAVKKLEESGWTGNSSCRLR
;
A
#
# COMPACT_ATOMS: atom_id res chain seq x y z
N MET A 1 -4.09 9.17 -22.28
CA MET A 1 -5.27 9.64 -21.53
C MET A 1 -5.91 8.53 -20.69
N ASP A 2 -5.61 7.25 -20.92
CA ASP A 2 -6.15 6.14 -20.11
C ASP A 2 -5.35 5.85 -18.83
N GLU A 3 -4.05 6.12 -18.83
CA GLU A 3 -3.15 5.82 -17.71
C GLU A 3 -3.46 6.64 -16.45
N GLU A 4 -3.77 7.93 -16.61
CA GLU A 4 -4.15 8.81 -15.50
C GLU A 4 -5.42 8.34 -14.80
N ARG A 5 -6.43 7.91 -15.58
CA ARG A 5 -7.68 7.37 -15.04
C ARG A 5 -7.44 6.11 -14.22
N ARG A 6 -6.64 5.18 -14.75
CA ARG A 6 -6.29 3.93 -14.05
C ARG A 6 -5.62 4.22 -12.71
N ILE A 7 -4.62 5.10 -12.67
CA ILE A 7 -3.91 5.44 -11.43
C ILE A 7 -4.87 6.11 -10.43
N ARG A 8 -5.81 6.95 -10.87
CA ARG A 8 -6.83 7.54 -9.99
C ARG A 8 -7.78 6.49 -9.41
N ASP A 9 -8.23 5.57 -10.23
CA ASP A 9 -9.10 4.47 -9.79
C ASP A 9 -8.37 3.58 -8.77
N ASP A 10 -7.09 3.28 -9.01
CA ASP A 10 -6.23 2.53 -8.09
C ASP A 10 -6.04 3.25 -6.75
N ILE A 11 -5.85 4.58 -6.77
CA ILE A 11 -5.78 5.42 -5.56
C ILE A 11 -7.10 5.35 -4.76
N GLU A 12 -8.25 5.42 -5.43
CA GLU A 12 -9.55 5.31 -4.76
C GLU A 12 -9.74 3.92 -4.12
N GLN A 13 -9.34 2.86 -4.84
CA GLN A 13 -9.40 1.49 -4.35
C GLN A 13 -8.46 1.25 -3.17
N PHE A 14 -7.30 1.92 -3.13
CA PHE A 14 -6.38 1.88 -2.00
C PHE A 14 -7.04 2.41 -0.72
N TYR A 15 -7.69 3.58 -0.77
CA TYR A 15 -8.38 4.14 0.40
C TYR A 15 -9.54 3.29 0.89
N LYS A 16 -10.19 2.51 0.02
CA LYS A 16 -11.19 1.52 0.42
C LYS A 16 -10.52 0.38 1.18
N SER A 17 -9.43 -0.16 0.64
CA SER A 17 -8.69 -1.29 1.23
C SER A 17 -8.05 -0.98 2.58
N VAL A 18 -7.60 0.27 2.80
CA VAL A 18 -6.98 0.71 4.06
C VAL A 18 -7.97 0.73 5.22
N LYS A 19 -9.27 0.98 4.98
CA LYS A 19 -10.27 1.05 6.06
C LYS A 19 -10.50 -0.29 6.77
N ASP A 20 -10.23 -1.39 6.08
CA ASP A 20 -10.46 -2.74 6.60
C ASP A 20 -9.29 -3.24 7.47
N VAL A 21 -8.10 -2.66 7.31
CA VAL A 21 -6.88 -3.06 8.03
C VAL A 21 -6.83 -2.37 9.40
N ARG A 22 -6.62 -3.16 10.46
CA ARG A 22 -6.55 -2.66 11.85
C ARG A 22 -5.21 -2.92 12.50
N GLU A 23 -4.45 -3.89 12.00
CA GLU A 23 -3.12 -4.22 12.48
C GLU A 23 -2.01 -3.50 11.68
N ALA A 24 -0.82 -3.39 12.27
CA ALA A 24 0.37 -2.76 11.67
C ALA A 24 0.20 -1.27 11.23
N PRO A 25 -0.06 -0.34 12.18
CA PRO A 25 -0.25 1.09 11.87
C PRO A 25 0.95 1.72 11.15
N GLU A 26 2.18 1.26 11.42
CA GLU A 26 3.40 1.75 10.76
C GLU A 26 3.42 1.42 9.26
N ILE A 27 2.94 0.23 8.87
CA ILE A 27 2.87 -0.20 7.47
C ILE A 27 1.75 0.55 6.74
N VAL A 28 0.60 0.74 7.41
CA VAL A 28 -0.51 1.54 6.87
C VAL A 28 -0.08 3.00 6.67
N GLU A 29 0.67 3.57 7.60
CA GLU A 29 1.23 4.92 7.46
C GLU A 29 2.20 4.99 6.27
N LEU A 30 3.10 4.02 6.14
CA LEU A 30 4.02 3.95 5.00
C LEU A 30 3.28 3.85 3.67
N ALA A 31 2.30 2.96 3.57
CA ALA A 31 1.49 2.80 2.36
C ALA A 31 0.74 4.09 2.01
N THR A 32 0.23 4.81 3.03
CA THR A 32 -0.43 6.11 2.84
C THR A 32 0.54 7.18 2.32
N ARG A 33 1.81 7.18 2.77
CA ARG A 33 2.84 8.08 2.23
C ARG A 33 3.12 7.78 0.76
N TYR A 34 3.27 6.51 0.38
CA TYR A 34 3.43 6.12 -1.03
C TYR A 34 2.23 6.49 -1.90
N CYS A 35 1.01 6.40 -1.37
CA CYS A 35 -0.19 6.84 -2.08
C CYS A 35 -0.20 8.36 -2.33
N LYS A 36 0.29 9.16 -1.36
CA LYS A 36 0.49 10.61 -1.54
C LYS A 36 1.57 10.91 -2.58
N ASP A 37 2.67 10.15 -2.58
CA ASP A 37 3.73 10.29 -3.58
C ASP A 37 3.19 9.95 -4.97
N ALA A 38 2.38 8.89 -5.11
CA ALA A 38 1.73 8.55 -6.38
C ALA A 38 0.88 9.71 -6.92
N GLN A 39 0.13 10.39 -6.05
CA GLN A 39 -0.67 11.56 -6.42
C GLN A 39 0.20 12.75 -6.84
N PHE A 40 1.33 12.98 -6.16
CA PHE A 40 2.29 14.02 -6.53
C PHE A 40 2.97 13.76 -7.88
N TYR A 41 3.35 12.52 -8.18
CA TYR A 41 3.93 12.15 -9.47
C TYR A 41 2.88 12.17 -10.60
N LEU A 42 1.63 11.85 -10.28
CA LEU A 42 0.50 11.97 -11.20
C LEU A 42 0.29 13.42 -11.64
N ASP A 43 0.33 14.37 -10.70
CA ASP A 43 0.21 15.82 -10.99
C ASP A 43 1.39 16.32 -11.85
N LYS A 44 2.58 15.73 -11.68
CA LYS A 44 3.76 15.98 -12.52
C LYS A 44 3.71 15.30 -13.90
N LYS A 45 2.66 14.53 -14.20
CA LYS A 45 2.51 13.71 -15.41
C LYS A 45 3.58 12.63 -15.56
N ASP A 46 4.18 12.21 -14.45
CA ASP A 46 5.07 11.03 -14.41
C ASP A 46 4.26 9.79 -14.04
N TYR A 47 3.59 9.24 -15.06
CA TYR A 47 2.68 8.11 -14.89
C TYR A 47 3.39 6.81 -14.51
N VAL A 48 4.64 6.61 -14.94
CA VAL A 48 5.41 5.40 -14.64
C VAL A 48 5.77 5.35 -13.16
N THR A 49 6.30 6.46 -12.63
CA THR A 49 6.65 6.56 -11.21
C THR A 49 5.39 6.51 -10.34
N ALA A 50 4.33 7.23 -10.73
CA ALA A 50 3.05 7.21 -10.02
C ALA A 50 2.44 5.80 -9.95
N PHE A 51 2.46 5.06 -11.06
CA PHE A 51 1.97 3.68 -11.11
C PHE A 51 2.81 2.73 -10.25
N GLY A 52 4.13 2.94 -10.21
CA GLY A 52 5.02 2.19 -9.30
C GLY A 52 4.69 2.43 -7.83
N CYS A 53 4.50 3.69 -7.43
CA CYS A 53 4.19 4.08 -6.05
C CYS A 53 2.85 3.49 -5.58
N ILE A 54 1.80 3.55 -6.40
CA ILE A 54 0.48 3.02 -6.01
C ILE A 54 0.48 1.49 -5.91
N ASN A 55 1.18 0.79 -6.80
CA ASN A 55 1.32 -0.67 -6.73
C ASN A 55 2.08 -1.11 -5.48
N TYR A 56 3.09 -0.35 -5.09
CA TYR A 56 3.82 -0.60 -3.85
C TYR A 56 2.92 -0.40 -2.62
N ALA A 57 2.13 0.66 -2.60
CA ALA A 57 1.16 0.92 -1.52
C ALA A 57 0.12 -0.20 -1.39
N HIS A 58 -0.43 -0.68 -2.51
CA HIS A 58 -1.35 -1.83 -2.52
C HIS A 58 -0.67 -3.11 -2.02
N GLY A 59 0.55 -3.40 -2.48
CA GLY A 59 1.30 -4.59 -2.05
C GLY A 59 1.58 -4.61 -0.55
N LEU A 60 1.86 -3.45 0.07
CA LEU A 60 2.02 -3.34 1.52
C LEU A 60 0.73 -3.68 2.26
N ILE A 61 -0.42 -3.15 1.81
CA ILE A 61 -1.71 -3.40 2.45
C ILE A 61 -2.15 -4.86 2.27
N ASP A 62 -1.95 -5.44 1.09
CA ASP A 62 -2.24 -6.85 0.83
C ASP A 62 -1.37 -7.77 1.69
N ALA A 63 -0.10 -7.41 1.90
CA ALA A 63 0.76 -8.16 2.81
C ALA A 63 0.22 -8.11 4.25
N VAL A 64 -0.20 -6.93 4.75
CA VAL A 64 -0.78 -6.80 6.08
C VAL A 64 -2.06 -7.63 6.20
N LYS A 65 -2.98 -7.55 5.24
CA LYS A 65 -4.21 -8.36 5.21
C LYS A 65 -3.91 -9.86 5.27
N LYS A 66 -2.92 -10.33 4.51
CA LYS A 66 -2.51 -11.73 4.55
C LYS A 66 -1.91 -12.13 5.90
N LEU A 67 -1.19 -11.23 6.56
CA LEU A 67 -0.64 -11.49 7.89
C LEU A 67 -1.75 -11.55 8.95
N GLU A 68 -2.73 -10.64 8.87
CA GLU A 68 -3.95 -10.66 9.69
C GLU A 68 -4.71 -11.99 9.50
N GLU A 69 -4.97 -12.39 8.25
CA GLU A 69 -5.63 -13.66 7.92
C GLU A 69 -4.85 -14.89 8.40
N SER A 70 -3.52 -14.84 8.32
CA SER A 70 -2.65 -15.94 8.74
C SER A 70 -2.50 -16.02 10.27
N GLY A 71 -2.99 -15.02 11.02
CA GLY A 71 -2.81 -14.94 12.47
C GLY A 71 -1.33 -14.94 12.89
N TRP A 72 -0.44 -14.45 12.02
CA TRP A 72 1.00 -14.48 12.27
C TRP A 72 1.38 -13.43 13.31
N THR A 73 1.25 -13.80 14.57
CA THR A 73 1.92 -13.11 15.66
C THR A 73 3.40 -13.47 15.56
N GLY A 74 4.24 -12.49 15.21
CA GLY A 74 5.67 -12.65 14.96
C GLY A 74 6.46 -13.08 16.20
N ASN A 75 6.18 -14.28 16.71
CA ASN A 75 6.92 -14.93 17.77
C ASN A 75 7.69 -16.12 17.19
N SER A 76 8.40 -15.89 16.09
CA SER A 76 9.63 -16.62 15.82
C SER A 76 10.68 -16.13 16.81
N SER A 77 10.57 -16.61 18.06
CA SER A 77 11.72 -16.85 18.92
C SER A 77 12.63 -17.87 18.21
N CYS A 78 13.28 -17.45 17.13
CA CYS A 78 14.53 -18.03 16.71
C CYS A 78 15.56 -17.51 17.71
N ARG A 79 15.50 -18.07 18.92
CA ARG A 79 16.57 -17.96 19.90
C ARG A 79 17.69 -18.84 19.33
N LEU A 80 18.49 -18.26 18.45
CA LEU A 80 19.83 -18.73 18.14
C LEU A 80 20.66 -18.62 19.43
N ARG A 81 20.48 -19.56 20.35
CA ARG A 81 21.42 -19.94 21.41
C ARG A 81 21.12 -21.36 21.88
#